data_AF-A0A0B1RVP0-F1
#
_entry.id   AF-A0A0B1RVP0-F1
#
_cell.length_a   1.000
_cell.length_b   1.000
_cell.length_c   1.000
_cell.angle_alpha   90.00
_cell.angle_beta   90.00
_cell.angle_gamma   90.00
#
_symmetry.space_group_name_H-M   'P 1'
#
loop_
_entity.id
_entity.type
_entity.pdbx_description
1 polymer ?
#
loop_
_entity_poly.entity_id
_entity_poly.type
_entity_poly.pdbx_seq_one_letter_code
_entity_poly.pdbx_strand_id
1 'polypeptide(L)'
;MEIKGIVPIVSTTIFVLAFIVNSFFIYIVCTKSQAHIGTYKYLMISFAVCNILYSLSEFISQPAVYMYKNSYMVYSNGFPAHMPKSGPLFLAFFTVMYGMNTALLALHFLFRYVVVCRPHQLKRYEKPYITFWSIPVVIWGFIYGFVTLYCFRATSEFYRHVEKKKKKDLE
;
A
#
# COMPACT_ATOMS: atom_id res chain seq x y z
N MET A 1 -6.08 -22.97 16.78
CA MET A 1 -6.76 -22.22 15.71
C MET A 1 -5.71 -21.92 14.65
N GLU A 2 -5.81 -22.54 13.47
CA GLU A 2 -4.72 -22.49 12.48
C GLU A 2 -4.50 -21.07 11.97
N ILE A 3 -3.24 -20.60 11.96
CA ILE A 3 -2.82 -19.28 11.47
C ILE A 3 -3.34 -19.03 10.03
N LYS A 4 -3.52 -20.10 9.25
CA LYS A 4 -4.08 -20.08 7.89
C LYS A 4 -5.52 -19.54 7.81
N GLY A 5 -6.34 -19.75 8.84
CA GLY A 5 -7.72 -19.25 8.88
C GLY A 5 -7.83 -17.78 9.33
N ILE A 6 -6.87 -17.30 10.11
CA ILE A 6 -6.94 -15.94 10.71
C ILE A 6 -6.58 -14.86 9.68
N VAL A 7 -5.56 -15.09 8.86
CA VAL A 7 -5.06 -14.13 7.85
C VAL A 7 -6.17 -13.62 6.91
N PRO A 8 -6.98 -14.48 6.25
CA PRO A 8 -8.02 -14.01 5.34
C PRO A 8 -9.14 -13.27 6.08
N ILE A 9 -9.50 -13.69 7.29
CA ILE A 9 -10.54 -13.02 8.09
C ILE A 9 -10.08 -11.59 8.46
N VAL A 10 -8.84 -11.46 8.93
CA VAL A 10 -8.25 -10.18 9.31
C VAL A 10 -8.14 -9.26 8.10
N SER A 11 -7.59 -9.74 6.99
CA SER A 11 -7.45 -8.92 5.78
C SER A 11 -8.80 -8.49 5.20
N THR A 12 -9.81 -9.36 5.21
CA THR A 12 -11.19 -9.00 4.81
C THR A 12 -11.76 -7.90 5.72
N THR A 13 -11.57 -8.05 7.04
CA THR A 13 -12.06 -7.07 8.02
C THR A 13 -11.40 -5.71 7.83
N ILE A 14 -10.07 -5.69 7.63
CA ILE A 14 -9.31 -4.47 7.38
C ILE A 14 -9.77 -3.81 6.09
N PHE A 15 -9.97 -4.59 5.02
CA PHE A 15 -10.44 -4.06 3.74
C PHE A 15 -11.82 -3.41 3.86
N VAL A 16 -12.79 -4.10 4.47
CA VAL A 16 -14.16 -3.58 4.68
C VAL A 16 -14.13 -2.30 5.52
N LEU A 17 -13.38 -2.30 6.62
CA LEU A 17 -13.25 -1.13 7.48
C LEU A 17 -12.58 0.04 6.75
N ALA A 18 -11.51 -0.21 6.02
CA ALA A 18 -10.81 0.79 5.23
C ALA A 18 -11.73 1.39 4.16
N PHE A 19 -12.53 0.56 3.48
CA PHE A 19 -13.49 1.03 2.49
C PHE A 19 -14.54 1.95 3.12
N ILE A 20 -15.14 1.55 4.25
CA ILE A 20 -16.17 2.33 4.94
C ILE A 20 -15.60 3.67 5.42
N VAL A 21 -14.47 3.63 6.15
CA VAL A 21 -13.87 4.83 6.75
C VAL A 21 -13.40 5.82 5.69
N ASN A 22 -12.71 5.34 4.64
CA ASN A 22 -12.22 6.24 3.59
C ASN A 22 -13.36 6.76 2.71
N SER A 23 -14.42 5.98 2.46
CA SER A 23 -15.62 6.46 1.76
C SER A 23 -16.35 7.54 2.56
N PHE A 24 -16.50 7.34 3.86
CA PHE A 24 -17.06 8.34 4.77
C PHE A 24 -16.19 9.61 4.83
N PHE A 25 -14.87 9.45 4.83
CA PHE A 25 -13.94 10.58 4.78
C PHE A 25 -14.08 11.37 3.48
N ILE A 26 -14.19 10.70 2.32
CA ILE A 26 -14.47 11.36 1.04
C ILE A 26 -15.80 12.12 1.10
N TYR A 27 -16.85 11.51 1.67
CA TYR A 27 -18.14 12.18 1.85
C TYR A 27 -18.04 13.47 2.68
N ILE A 28 -17.32 13.45 3.81
CA ILE A 28 -17.06 14.65 4.63
C ILE A 28 -16.29 15.70 3.83
N VAL A 29 -15.22 15.29 3.15
CA VAL A 29 -14.39 16.21 2.35
C VAL A 29 -15.22 16.84 1.22
N CYS A 30 -16.15 16.10 0.64
CA CYS A 30 -17.03 16.62 -0.40
C CYS A 30 -18.08 17.60 0.13
N THR A 31 -18.68 17.33 1.28
CA THR A 31 -19.85 18.06 1.82
C THR A 31 -19.52 19.18 2.79
N LYS A 32 -18.46 19.06 3.60
CA LYS A 32 -18.12 19.97 4.69
C LYS A 32 -16.88 20.82 4.44
N SER A 33 -16.13 20.57 3.36
CA SER A 33 -14.92 21.34 3.05
C SER A 33 -15.28 22.75 2.57
N GLN A 34 -14.77 23.77 3.26
CA GLN A 34 -14.96 25.18 2.92
C GLN A 34 -14.27 25.53 1.60
N ALA A 35 -14.86 26.44 0.82
CA ALA A 35 -14.34 26.85 -0.50
C ALA A 35 -12.89 27.39 -0.47
N HIS A 36 -12.45 27.95 0.66
CA HIS A 36 -11.08 28.45 0.86
C HIS A 36 -10.01 27.33 0.88
N ILE A 37 -10.40 26.07 0.94
CA ILE A 37 -9.52 24.89 0.95
C ILE A 37 -9.29 24.34 -0.47
N GLY A 38 -9.96 24.91 -1.49
CA GLY A 38 -10.11 24.41 -2.87
C GLY A 38 -9.15 23.32 -3.35
N THR A 39 -7.86 23.63 -3.49
CA THR A 39 -6.85 22.72 -4.05
C THR A 39 -6.48 21.57 -3.09
N TYR A 40 -6.37 21.82 -1.78
CA TYR A 40 -6.04 20.82 -0.77
C TYR A 40 -7.10 19.70 -0.66
N LYS A 41 -8.35 19.99 -1.03
CA LYS A 41 -9.44 19.00 -1.12
C LYS A 41 -9.08 17.81 -2.01
N TYR A 42 -8.43 18.06 -3.16
CA TYR A 42 -8.04 16.99 -4.09
C TYR A 42 -6.96 16.08 -3.52
N LEU A 43 -6.03 16.63 -2.73
CA LEU A 43 -5.03 15.84 -2.02
C LEU A 43 -5.68 14.91 -0.98
N MET A 44 -6.66 15.42 -0.21
CA MET A 44 -7.39 14.62 0.76
C MET A 44 -8.19 13.49 0.11
N ILE A 45 -8.84 13.76 -1.03
CA ILE A 45 -9.55 12.73 -1.80
C ILE A 45 -8.55 11.70 -2.35
N SER A 46 -7.42 12.15 -2.91
CA SER A 46 -6.36 11.25 -3.40
C SER A 46 -5.83 10.34 -2.28
N PHE A 47 -5.62 10.87 -1.08
CA PHE A 47 -5.20 10.09 0.09
C PHE A 47 -6.20 8.99 0.44
N ALA A 48 -7.49 9.31 0.47
CA ALA A 48 -8.53 8.34 0.76
C ALA A 48 -8.63 7.25 -0.31
N VAL A 49 -8.54 7.62 -1.59
CA VAL A 49 -8.54 6.67 -2.71
C VAL A 49 -7.31 5.77 -2.64
N CYS A 50 -6.12 6.32 -2.40
CA CYS A 50 -4.89 5.54 -2.24
C CYS A 50 -4.97 4.56 -1.07
N ASN A 51 -5.57 4.94 0.07
CA ASN A 51 -5.79 4.01 1.19
C ASN A 51 -6.71 2.84 0.82
N ILE A 52 -7.77 3.09 0.04
CA ILE A 52 -8.67 2.02 -0.45
C ILE A 52 -7.92 1.09 -1.42
N LEU A 53 -7.13 1.65 -2.33
CA LEU A 53 -6.33 0.84 -3.26
C LEU A 53 -5.22 0.06 -2.53
N TYR A 54 -4.66 0.62 -1.47
CA TYR A 54 -3.72 -0.06 -0.58
C TYR A 54 -4.35 -1.24 0.14
N SER A 55 -5.51 -1.05 0.78
CA SER A 55 -6.22 -2.15 1.43
C SER A 55 -6.67 -3.22 0.43
N LEU A 56 -7.07 -2.83 -0.79
CA LEU A 56 -7.38 -3.78 -1.86
C LEU A 56 -6.14 -4.58 -2.28
N SER A 57 -4.99 -3.92 -2.42
CA SER A 57 -3.74 -4.58 -2.78
C SER A 57 -3.28 -5.57 -1.70
N GLU A 58 -3.47 -5.23 -0.43
CA GLU A 58 -3.21 -6.10 0.71
C GLU A 58 -4.14 -7.33 0.68
N PHE A 59 -5.43 -7.10 0.46
CA PHE A 59 -6.44 -8.14 0.34
C PHE A 59 -6.17 -9.13 -0.81
N ILE A 60 -5.74 -8.64 -1.98
CA ILE A 60 -5.40 -9.51 -3.13
C ILE A 60 -4.11 -10.29 -2.87
N SER A 61 -3.09 -9.63 -2.30
CA SER A 61 -1.75 -10.20 -2.19
C SER A 61 -1.59 -11.12 -0.97
N GLN A 62 -2.33 -10.86 0.11
CA GLN A 62 -2.21 -11.51 1.43
C GLN A 62 -0.76 -11.90 1.74
N PRO A 63 0.13 -10.90 1.89
CA PRO A 63 1.55 -11.14 2.11
C PRO A 63 1.72 -11.86 3.46
N ALA A 64 2.32 -13.05 3.44
CA ALA A 64 2.65 -13.82 4.61
C ALA A 64 4.17 -13.86 4.79
N VAL A 65 4.61 -13.72 6.04
CA VAL A 65 6.03 -13.75 6.39
C VAL A 65 6.31 -15.02 7.19
N TYR A 66 7.26 -15.82 6.71
CA TYR A 66 7.82 -16.94 7.44
C TYR A 66 9.21 -16.56 7.94
N MET A 67 9.41 -16.58 9.26
CA MET A 67 10.71 -16.31 9.87
C MET A 67 11.38 -17.63 10.28
N TYR A 68 12.66 -17.78 9.94
CA TYR A 68 13.49 -18.89 10.38
C TYR A 68 14.87 -18.37 10.78
N LYS A 69 15.20 -18.51 12.08
CA LYS A 69 16.42 -17.94 12.69
C LYS A 69 16.51 -16.43 12.37
N ASN A 70 17.59 -16.00 11.71
CA ASN A 70 17.85 -14.60 11.37
C ASN A 70 17.41 -14.23 9.95
N SER A 71 16.66 -15.11 9.28
CA SER A 71 16.17 -14.91 7.92
C SER A 71 14.65 -14.91 7.89
N TYR A 72 14.06 -14.09 7.03
CA TYR A 72 12.63 -14.07 6.79
C TYR A 72 12.34 -14.27 5.30
N MET A 73 11.18 -14.84 5.03
CA MET A 73 10.69 -15.16 3.71
C MET A 73 9.29 -14.57 3.57
N VAL A 74 9.08 -13.77 2.52
CA VAL A 74 7.76 -13.21 2.19
C VAL A 74 7.19 -13.97 1.00
N TYR A 75 5.96 -14.43 1.13
CA TYR A 75 5.22 -15.12 0.07
C TYR A 75 3.78 -14.62 0.02
N SER A 76 3.17 -14.68 -1.16
CA SER A 76 1.76 -14.32 -1.34
C SER A 76 0.89 -15.55 -1.07
N ASN A 77 0.00 -15.46 -0.09
CA ASN A 77 -0.97 -16.51 0.24
C ASN A 77 -2.38 -16.22 -0.32
N GLY A 78 -2.54 -15.11 -1.06
CA GLY A 78 -3.82 -14.64 -1.58
C GLY A 78 -4.28 -15.36 -2.86
N PHE A 79 -5.16 -14.71 -3.62
CA PHE A 79 -5.64 -15.19 -4.92
C PHE A 79 -4.57 -15.79 -5.87
N PRO A 80 -3.33 -15.25 -5.93
CA PRO A 80 -2.27 -15.77 -6.79
C PRO A 80 -1.55 -17.00 -6.25
N ALA A 81 -1.89 -17.52 -5.07
CA ALA A 81 -1.23 -18.70 -4.49
C ALA A 81 -1.31 -19.95 -5.41
N HIS A 82 -2.29 -19.98 -6.31
CA HIS A 82 -2.46 -21.03 -7.32
C HIS A 82 -1.60 -20.82 -8.58
N MET A 83 -1.02 -19.63 -8.79
CA MET A 83 -0.22 -19.27 -9.97
C MET A 83 1.25 -18.99 -9.56
N PRO A 84 2.16 -19.96 -9.74
CA PRO A 84 3.53 -19.86 -9.20
C PRO A 84 4.38 -18.73 -9.79
N LYS A 85 4.01 -18.18 -10.95
CA LYS A 85 4.76 -17.11 -11.63
C LYS A 85 4.31 -15.69 -11.25
N SER A 86 3.10 -15.50 -10.74
CA SER A 86 2.54 -14.17 -10.48
C SER A 86 2.70 -13.71 -9.03
N GLY A 87 2.93 -14.62 -8.07
CA GLY A 87 3.10 -14.28 -6.65
C GLY A 87 4.08 -13.12 -6.37
N PRO A 88 5.30 -13.12 -6.93
CA PRO A 88 6.24 -12.01 -6.77
C PRO A 88 5.74 -10.67 -7.32
N LEU A 89 4.96 -10.68 -8.39
CA LEU A 89 4.40 -9.47 -9.00
C LEU A 89 3.35 -8.84 -8.09
N PHE A 90 2.49 -9.65 -7.46
CA PHE A 90 1.49 -9.16 -6.50
C PHE A 90 2.15 -8.62 -5.22
N LEU A 91 3.20 -9.28 -4.70
CA LEU A 91 3.99 -8.76 -3.59
C LEU A 91 4.67 -7.43 -3.93
N ALA A 92 5.21 -7.32 -5.15
CA ALA A 92 5.78 -6.06 -5.64
C ALA A 92 4.71 -4.97 -5.73
N PHE A 93 3.52 -5.27 -6.28
CA PHE A 93 2.41 -4.33 -6.35
C PHE A 93 1.97 -3.84 -4.96
N PHE A 94 1.83 -4.75 -3.99
CA PHE A 94 1.57 -4.41 -2.60
C PHE A 94 2.64 -3.48 -2.02
N THR A 95 3.91 -3.76 -2.30
CA THR A 95 5.03 -2.97 -1.79
C THR A 95 5.13 -1.59 -2.44
N VAL A 96 4.83 -1.49 -3.75
CA VAL A 96 4.70 -0.20 -4.46
C VAL A 96 3.60 0.64 -3.83
N MET A 97 2.43 0.04 -3.59
CA MET A 97 1.28 0.74 -3.00
C MET A 97 1.57 1.16 -1.55
N TYR A 98 2.27 0.32 -0.77
CA TYR A 98 2.78 0.69 0.55
C TYR A 98 3.71 1.91 0.48
N GLY A 99 4.70 1.88 -0.42
CA GLY A 99 5.61 3.00 -0.65
C GLY A 99 4.86 4.29 -0.99
N MET A 100 3.97 4.25 -1.98
CA MET A 100 3.15 5.42 -2.33
C MET A 100 2.33 5.93 -1.15
N ASN A 101 1.72 5.05 -0.35
CA ASN A 101 0.90 5.46 0.78
C ASN A 101 1.72 6.17 1.87
N THR A 102 2.95 5.71 2.14
CA THR A 102 3.85 6.38 3.12
C THR A 102 4.30 7.76 2.65
N ALA A 103 4.68 7.91 1.37
CA ALA A 103 5.04 9.21 0.80
C ALA A 103 3.85 10.17 0.77
N LEU A 104 2.66 9.67 0.44
CA LEU A 104 1.43 10.46 0.43
C LEU A 104 1.03 10.92 1.84
N LEU A 105 1.22 10.06 2.85
CA LEU A 105 1.00 10.43 4.26
C LEU A 105 1.96 11.56 4.69
N ALA A 106 3.25 11.46 4.34
CA ALA A 106 4.23 12.51 4.61
C ALA A 106 3.85 13.83 3.91
N LEU A 107 3.44 13.75 2.64
CA LEU A 107 2.98 14.89 1.87
C LEU A 107 1.75 15.55 2.51
N HIS A 108 0.80 14.75 2.99
CA HIS A 108 -0.39 15.25 3.67
C HIS A 108 -0.04 16.03 4.96
N PHE A 109 0.94 15.57 5.74
CA PHE A 109 1.45 16.32 6.90
C PHE A 109 2.13 17.63 6.48
N LEU A 110 2.94 17.61 5.42
CA LEU A 110 3.57 18.82 4.89
C LEU A 110 2.54 19.85 4.44
N PHE A 111 1.49 19.42 3.74
CA PHE A 111 0.41 20.31 3.33
C PHE A 111 -0.37 20.87 4.52
N ARG A 112 -0.64 20.07 5.56
CA ARG A 112 -1.25 20.60 6.80
C ARG A 112 -0.39 21.70 7.43
N TYR A 113 0.92 21.51 7.46
CA TYR A 113 1.83 22.54 7.97
C TYR A 113 1.74 23.84 7.15
N VAL A 114 1.74 23.75 5.82
CA VAL A 114 1.62 24.93 4.94
C VAL A 114 0.29 25.65 5.17
N VAL A 115 -0.81 24.91 5.31
CA VAL A 115 -2.15 25.49 5.53
C VAL A 115 -2.23 26.25 6.85
N VAL A 116 -1.68 25.69 7.92
CA VAL A 116 -1.75 26.28 9.27
C VAL A 116 -0.75 27.43 9.44
N CYS A 117 0.50 27.22 9.03
CA CYS A 117 1.59 28.15 9.34
C CYS A 117 1.84 29.20 8.25
N ARG A 118 1.44 28.94 6.99
CA ARG A 118 1.74 29.79 5.83
C ARG A 118 0.55 29.94 4.87
N PRO A 119 -0.61 30.45 5.34
CA PRO A 119 -1.81 30.57 4.51
C PRO A 119 -1.61 31.46 3.26
N HIS A 120 -0.74 32.46 3.31
CA HIS A 120 -0.43 33.31 2.15
C HIS A 120 0.27 32.54 1.01
N GLN A 121 0.99 31.46 1.32
CA GLN A 121 1.64 30.64 0.30
C GLN A 121 0.67 29.70 -0.41
N LEU A 122 -0.55 29.47 0.10
CA LEU A 122 -1.55 28.59 -0.54
C LEU A 122 -1.89 29.02 -1.98
N LYS A 123 -1.92 30.32 -2.27
CA LYS A 123 -2.14 30.84 -3.63
C LYS A 123 -1.03 30.43 -4.60
N ARG A 124 0.19 30.18 -4.10
CA ARG A 124 1.30 29.65 -4.90
C ARG A 124 1.15 28.16 -5.20
N TYR A 125 0.25 27.44 -4.51
CA TYR A 125 -0.06 26.03 -4.71
C TYR A 125 -1.35 25.81 -5.53
N GLU A 126 -1.60 26.65 -6.55
CA GLU A 126 -2.66 26.40 -7.53
C GLU A 126 -2.37 25.15 -8.39
N LYS A 127 -3.41 24.68 -9.11
CA LYS A 127 -3.53 23.36 -9.78
C LYS A 127 -2.25 22.71 -10.35
N PRO A 128 -1.30 23.39 -11.04
CA PRO A 128 -0.09 22.73 -11.54
C PRO A 128 0.82 22.16 -10.43
N TYR A 129 0.80 22.72 -9.23
CA TYR A 129 1.71 22.29 -8.16
C TYR A 129 1.31 20.96 -7.53
N ILE A 130 0.02 20.60 -7.44
CA ILE A 130 -0.37 19.26 -6.94
C ILE A 130 0.24 18.16 -7.82
N THR A 131 0.19 18.34 -9.14
CA THR A 131 0.78 17.38 -10.09
C THR A 131 2.30 17.31 -9.93
N PHE A 132 2.96 18.41 -9.58
CA PHE A 132 4.38 18.39 -9.25
C PHE A 132 4.66 17.58 -7.96
N TRP A 133 3.82 17.71 -6.94
CA TRP A 133 3.98 16.98 -5.67
C TRP A 133 3.62 15.50 -5.75
N SER A 134 2.88 15.04 -6.77
CA SER A 134 2.62 13.60 -6.97
C SER A 134 3.82 12.86 -7.57
N ILE A 135 4.70 13.54 -8.29
CA ILE A 135 5.92 12.97 -8.89
C ILE A 135 6.80 12.25 -7.83
N PRO A 136 7.21 12.90 -6.71
CA PRO A 136 8.01 12.22 -5.69
C PRO A 136 7.28 11.04 -5.04
N VAL A 137 5.95 11.09 -4.91
CA VAL A 137 5.14 9.97 -4.37
C VAL A 137 5.24 8.75 -5.29
N VAL A 138 5.10 8.98 -6.60
CA VAL A 138 5.18 7.93 -7.62
C VAL A 138 6.60 7.36 -7.69
N ILE A 139 7.63 8.21 -7.70
CA ILE A 139 9.04 7.78 -7.68
C ILE A 139 9.33 6.92 -6.45
N TRP A 140 8.85 7.34 -5.28
CA TRP A 140 9.02 6.57 -4.04
C TRP A 140 8.37 5.19 -4.12
N GLY A 141 7.15 5.11 -4.66
CA GLY A 141 6.48 3.84 -4.96
C GLY A 141 7.31 2.94 -5.89
N PHE A 142 7.86 3.51 -6.96
CA PHE A 142 8.71 2.77 -7.90
C PHE A 142 9.99 2.24 -7.27
N ILE A 143 10.64 3.00 -6.39
CA ILE A 143 11.83 2.55 -5.65
C ILE A 143 11.48 1.31 -4.81
N TYR A 144 10.35 1.32 -4.10
CA TYR A 144 9.87 0.17 -3.33
C TYR A 144 9.62 -1.05 -4.23
N GLY A 145 8.98 -0.87 -5.38
CA GLY A 145 8.76 -1.95 -6.35
C GLY A 145 10.06 -2.51 -6.92
N PHE A 146 11.01 -1.64 -7.25
CA PHE A 146 12.32 -2.02 -7.76
C PHE A 146 13.09 -2.85 -6.72
N VAL A 147 13.13 -2.39 -5.47
CA VAL A 147 13.77 -3.14 -4.37
C VAL A 147 13.12 -4.51 -4.19
N THR A 148 11.80 -4.62 -4.25
CA THR A 148 11.11 -5.92 -4.14
C THR A 148 11.40 -6.87 -5.30
N LEU A 149 11.45 -6.39 -6.54
CA LEU A 149 11.66 -7.24 -7.71
C LEU A 149 13.12 -7.60 -7.97
N TYR A 150 14.06 -6.72 -7.63
CA TYR A 150 15.49 -6.91 -7.90
C TYR A 150 16.27 -7.37 -6.67
N CYS A 151 16.10 -6.72 -5.51
CA CYS A 151 16.85 -7.06 -4.30
C CYS A 151 16.25 -8.27 -3.57
N PHE A 152 14.92 -8.39 -3.54
CA PHE A 152 14.21 -9.49 -2.89
C PHE A 152 13.77 -10.60 -3.84
N ARG A 153 14.38 -10.70 -5.02
CA ARG A 153 14.08 -11.75 -6.00
C ARG A 153 14.35 -13.13 -5.39
N ALA A 154 13.37 -14.02 -5.50
CA ALA A 154 13.52 -15.40 -5.05
C ALA A 154 14.61 -16.13 -5.86
N THR A 155 15.69 -16.54 -5.19
CA THR A 155 16.78 -17.36 -5.76
C THR A 155 16.29 -18.78 -6.06
N SER A 156 16.87 -19.49 -7.03
CA SER A 156 16.48 -20.89 -7.33
C SER A 156 16.57 -21.85 -6.14
N GLU A 157 17.46 -21.58 -5.17
CA GLU A 157 17.54 -22.36 -3.92
C GLU A 157 16.31 -22.19 -3.02
N PHE A 158 15.65 -21.04 -3.08
CA PHE A 158 14.43 -20.74 -2.34
C PHE A 158 13.28 -21.67 -2.77
N TYR A 159 13.09 -21.82 -4.08
CA TYR A 159 12.06 -22.72 -4.62
C TYR A 159 12.31 -24.17 -4.21
N ARG A 160 13.57 -24.64 -4.24
CA ARG A 160 13.92 -26.00 -3.78
C ARG A 160 13.68 -26.21 -2.29
N HIS A 161 13.93 -25.20 -1.45
CA HIS A 161 13.71 -25.32 -0.01
C HIS A 161 12.22 -25.43 0.33
N VAL A 162 11.38 -24.63 -0.34
CA VAL A 162 9.92 -24.71 -0.23
C VAL A 162 9.41 -26.07 -0.72
N GLU A 163 9.92 -26.57 -1.84
CA GLU A 163 9.50 -27.84 -2.42
C GLU A 163 9.89 -29.04 -1.53
N LYS A 164 11.09 -29.03 -0.93
CA LYS A 164 11.51 -30.02 0.07
C LYS A 164 10.64 -29.99 1.32
N LYS A 165 10.28 -28.80 1.81
CA LYS A 165 9.40 -28.64 2.97
C LYS A 165 7.99 -29.17 2.68
N LYS A 166 7.45 -28.83 1.50
CA LYS A 166 6.14 -29.30 1.05
C LYS A 166 6.07 -30.83 0.90
N LYS A 167 7.17 -31.49 0.49
CA LYS A 167 7.27 -32.96 0.49
C LYS A 167 7.30 -33.56 1.90
N LYS A 168 8.04 -32.94 2.82
CA LYS A 168 8.13 -33.37 4.22
C LYS A 168 6.82 -33.24 5.00
N ASP A 169 5.99 -32.27 4.66
CA ASP A 169 4.67 -32.07 5.30
C ASP A 169 3.59 -33.03 4.72
N LEU A 170 3.93 -33.83 3.70
CA LEU A 170 3.04 -34.76 2.99
C LEU A 170 3.36 -36.25 3.26
N GLU A 171 4.49 -36.52 3.93
CA GLU A 171 4.89 -37.84 4.47
C GLU A 171 4.51 -37.93 5.95
#